data_AF-A0AAX6NDL3-F1
#
_entry.id   AF-A0AAX6NDL3-F1
#
_cell.length_a   1.000
_cell.length_b   1.000
_cell.length_c   1.000
_cell.angle_alpha   90.00
_cell.angle_beta   90.00
_cell.angle_gamma   90.00
#
_symmetry.space_group_name_H-M   'P 1'
#
loop_
_entity.id
_entity.type
_entity.pdbx_description
1 polymer ?
#
loop_
_entity_poly.entity_id
_entity_poly.type
_entity_poly.pdbx_seq_one_letter_code
_entity_poly.pdbx_strand_id
1 'polypeptide(L)'
;MKKIVSILMALVIVVAFTNLIPSSASAATSTVTQKVKYGSGYGIVNRKVMHGSTINTTTYFTANQYGIGINEVTQKVENVSLPMSVKKDGTKIVNKASHGSSEIAKTRGSFSGTTLGYQGVGLLSFDIDLETYIKVKSIDKKNKVVTIEITRLDR
;
A
#
# COMPACT_ATOMS: atom_id res chain seq x y z
N MET A 1 45.43 6.85 -30.59
CA MET A 1 44.70 5.69 -30.01
C MET A 1 44.27 5.87 -28.54
N LYS A 2 44.91 6.73 -27.72
CA LYS A 2 44.55 6.92 -26.29
C LYS A 2 43.14 7.50 -26.03
N LYS A 3 42.58 8.28 -26.96
CA LYS A 3 41.26 8.94 -26.81
C LYS A 3 40.06 7.98 -26.95
N ILE A 4 40.20 6.92 -27.77
CA ILE A 4 39.12 5.94 -28.00
C ILE A 4 38.97 5.00 -26.80
N VAL A 5 40.10 4.63 -26.17
CA VAL A 5 40.10 3.78 -24.97
C VAL A 5 39.43 4.49 -23.78
N SER A 6 39.65 5.80 -23.62
CA SER A 6 39.01 6.60 -22.57
C SER A 6 37.49 6.70 -22.72
N ILE A 7 36.99 6.77 -23.95
CA ILE A 7 35.55 6.84 -24.23
C ILE A 7 34.90 5.48 -23.99
N LEU A 8 35.56 4.39 -24.41
CA LEU A 8 35.08 3.03 -24.17
C LEU A 8 35.03 2.69 -22.68
N MET A 9 36.04 3.13 -21.92
CA MET A 9 36.11 2.93 -20.47
C MET A 9 35.05 3.74 -19.71
N ALA A 10 34.77 4.98 -20.13
CA ALA A 10 33.67 5.77 -19.58
C ALA A 10 32.30 5.13 -19.88
N LEU A 11 32.10 4.55 -21.07
CA LEU A 11 30.87 3.86 -21.44
C LEU A 11 30.63 2.61 -20.59
N VAL A 12 31.69 1.83 -20.32
CA VAL A 12 31.61 0.64 -19.45
C VAL A 12 31.28 1.02 -18.00
N ILE A 13 31.83 2.13 -17.50
CA ILE A 13 31.51 2.65 -16.17
C ILE A 13 30.04 3.08 -16.10
N VAL A 14 29.54 3.81 -17.10
CA VAL A 14 28.12 4.23 -17.14
C VAL A 14 27.17 3.02 -17.17
N VAL A 15 27.46 2.00 -17.98
CA VAL A 15 26.64 0.77 -18.03
C VAL A 15 26.71 -0.03 -16.72
N ALA A 16 27.87 -0.05 -16.06
CA ALA A 16 28.02 -0.69 -14.76
C ALA A 16 27.24 0.03 -13.65
N PHE A 17 27.20 1.37 -13.68
CA PHE A 17 26.48 2.17 -12.68
C PHE A 17 24.98 2.32 -12.94
N THR A 18 24.49 2.20 -14.18
CA THR A 18 23.04 2.20 -14.46
C THR A 18 22.31 0.97 -13.91
N ASN A 19 23.02 -0.14 -13.67
CA ASN A 19 22.48 -1.34 -13.03
C ASN A 19 22.56 -1.28 -11.49
N LEU A 20 23.26 -0.29 -10.92
CA LEU A 20 23.44 -0.08 -9.48
C LEU A 20 22.51 0.99 -8.90
N ILE A 21 21.74 1.68 -9.74
CA ILE A 21 20.64 2.50 -9.25
C ILE A 21 19.46 1.54 -9.07
N PRO A 22 19.07 1.16 -7.84
CA PRO A 22 17.79 0.50 -7.65
C PRO A 22 16.75 1.44 -8.25
N SER A 23 16.15 1.00 -9.36
CA SER A 23 14.98 1.65 -9.92
C SER A 23 14.01 1.82 -8.77
N SER A 24 13.75 3.07 -8.40
CA SER A 24 12.83 3.44 -7.33
C SER A 24 11.55 2.66 -7.56
N ALA A 25 11.30 1.63 -6.75
CA ALA A 25 10.14 0.78 -6.87
C ALA A 25 8.93 1.69 -6.70
N SER A 26 8.23 1.97 -7.81
CA SER A 26 7.00 2.74 -7.77
C SER A 26 6.02 2.00 -6.87
N ALA A 27 5.59 2.63 -5.78
CA ALA A 27 4.46 2.18 -4.97
C ALA A 27 3.28 1.80 -5.89
N ALA A 28 2.80 0.56 -5.76
CA ALA A 28 1.66 0.05 -6.50
C ALA A 28 0.38 0.71 -5.98
N THR A 29 -0.06 1.75 -6.69
CA THR A 29 -1.31 2.45 -6.39
C THR A 29 -2.47 1.77 -7.13
N SER A 30 -3.51 1.33 -6.41
CA SER A 30 -4.76 0.89 -7.03
C SER A 30 -5.94 1.74 -6.58
N THR A 31 -6.75 2.21 -7.54
CA THR A 31 -7.93 3.03 -7.28
C THR A 31 -9.17 2.35 -7.84
N VAL A 32 -10.23 2.25 -7.04
CA VAL A 32 -11.53 1.66 -7.45
C VAL A 32 -12.69 2.52 -6.98
N THR A 33 -13.72 2.66 -7.81
CA THR A 33 -14.97 3.33 -7.42
C THR A 33 -16.03 2.30 -7.06
N GLN A 34 -16.73 2.50 -5.94
CA GLN A 34 -17.76 1.59 -5.45
C GLN A 34 -18.98 2.35 -4.95
N LYS A 35 -20.17 1.75 -5.11
CA LYS A 35 -21.42 2.21 -4.49
C LYS A 35 -21.66 1.43 -3.20
N VAL A 36 -21.92 2.14 -2.11
CA VAL A 36 -22.17 1.56 -0.79
C VAL A 36 -23.50 2.07 -0.23
N LYS A 37 -24.30 1.18 0.39
CA LYS A 37 -25.59 1.50 0.98
C LYS A 37 -25.42 2.00 2.42
N TYR A 38 -26.35 2.86 2.87
CA TYR A 38 -26.32 3.37 4.24
C TYR A 38 -26.50 2.26 5.27
N GLY A 39 -25.86 2.42 6.42
CA GLY A 39 -26.00 1.53 7.58
C GLY A 39 -25.37 0.15 7.41
N SER A 40 -24.94 -0.23 6.20
CA SER A 40 -24.19 -1.46 5.96
C SER A 40 -22.71 -1.28 6.34
N GLY A 41 -22.15 -2.29 7.00
CA GLY A 41 -20.71 -2.39 7.25
C GLY A 41 -19.99 -2.95 6.04
N TYR A 42 -18.85 -2.36 5.71
CA TYR A 42 -17.99 -2.74 4.59
C TYR A 42 -16.56 -2.97 5.04
N GLY A 43 -15.87 -3.90 4.38
CA GLY A 43 -14.44 -4.18 4.59
C GLY A 43 -13.65 -4.02 3.29
N ILE A 44 -12.58 -3.23 3.33
CA ILE A 44 -11.62 -3.08 2.23
C ILE A 44 -10.32 -3.73 2.62
N VAL A 45 -9.89 -4.73 1.87
CA VAL A 45 -8.56 -5.33 2.01
C VAL A 45 -7.56 -4.58 1.13
N ASN A 46 -6.44 -4.18 1.71
CA ASN A 46 -5.21 -3.82 1.02
C ASN A 46 -4.17 -4.92 1.29
N ARG A 47 -3.57 -5.45 0.23
CA ARG A 47 -2.72 -6.65 0.25
C ARG A 47 -1.41 -6.35 -0.45
N LYS A 48 -0.31 -6.80 0.16
CA LYS A 48 0.98 -6.95 -0.52
C LYS A 48 1.46 -8.39 -0.41
N VAL A 49 1.94 -8.92 -1.53
CA VAL A 49 2.68 -10.19 -1.56
C VAL A 49 4.15 -9.84 -1.75
N MET A 50 5.01 -10.43 -0.93
CA MET A 50 6.46 -10.21 -0.96
C MET A 50 7.19 -11.46 -0.46
N HIS A 51 8.17 -11.92 -1.25
CA HIS A 51 8.99 -13.10 -0.94
C HIS A 51 8.19 -14.34 -0.48
N GLY A 52 7.08 -14.61 -1.17
CA GLY A 52 6.19 -15.74 -0.84
C GLY A 52 5.23 -15.49 0.34
N SER A 53 5.45 -14.43 1.13
CA SER A 53 4.57 -14.02 2.21
C SER A 53 3.50 -13.04 1.75
N THR A 54 2.33 -13.10 2.37
CA THR A 54 1.22 -12.18 2.11
C THR A 54 0.89 -11.38 3.36
N ILE A 55 0.91 -10.07 3.25
CA ILE A 55 0.49 -9.16 4.32
C ILE A 55 -0.78 -8.42 3.89
N ASN A 56 -1.69 -8.25 4.83
CA ASN A 56 -2.98 -7.65 4.57
C ASN A 56 -3.34 -6.66 5.69
N THR A 57 -3.91 -5.53 5.30
CA THR A 57 -4.68 -4.64 6.18
C THR A 57 -6.13 -4.62 5.74
N THR A 58 -7.05 -4.69 6.68
CA THR A 58 -8.49 -4.57 6.41
C THR A 58 -9.03 -3.33 7.08
N THR A 59 -9.63 -2.44 6.29
CA THR A 59 -10.32 -1.22 6.76
C THR A 59 -11.81 -1.47 6.79
N TYR A 60 -12.42 -1.36 7.98
CA TYR A 60 -13.85 -1.50 8.17
C TYR A 60 -14.51 -0.13 8.31
N PHE A 61 -15.56 0.11 7.55
CA PHE A 61 -16.26 1.40 7.54
C PHE A 61 -17.78 1.23 7.36
N THR A 62 -18.51 2.29 7.65
CA THR A 62 -19.95 2.40 7.42
C THR A 62 -20.27 3.66 6.63
N ALA A 63 -21.38 3.65 5.90
CA ALA A 63 -21.85 4.81 5.15
C ALA A 63 -23.15 5.36 5.75
N ASN A 64 -23.33 6.68 5.69
CA ASN A 64 -24.55 7.38 6.07
C ASN A 64 -24.85 8.56 5.14
N GLN A 65 -25.86 9.36 5.47
CA GLN A 65 -26.27 10.51 4.65
C GLN A 65 -25.26 11.67 4.56
N TYR A 66 -24.21 11.62 5.37
CA TYR A 66 -23.15 12.63 5.44
C TYR A 66 -21.85 12.15 4.79
N GLY A 67 -21.66 10.84 4.61
CA GLY A 67 -20.47 10.28 3.99
C GLY A 67 -20.13 8.89 4.53
N ILE A 68 -18.85 8.65 4.80
CA ILE A 68 -18.36 7.39 5.37
C ILE A 68 -17.56 7.62 6.65
N GLY A 69 -17.68 6.69 7.58
CA GLY A 69 -16.93 6.65 8.83
C GLY A 69 -16.21 5.31 9.00
N ILE A 70 -14.91 5.36 9.27
CA ILE A 70 -14.07 4.21 9.56
C ILE A 70 -14.29 3.80 11.01
N ASN A 71 -14.57 2.52 11.19
CA ASN A 71 -14.84 1.91 12.49
C ASN A 71 -13.57 1.29 13.06
N GLU A 72 -12.82 0.58 12.21
CA GLU A 72 -11.69 -0.24 12.62
C GLU A 72 -10.71 -0.46 11.47
N VAL A 73 -9.44 -0.70 11.82
CA VAL A 73 -8.43 -1.25 10.91
C VAL A 73 -7.68 -2.39 11.58
N THR A 74 -7.57 -3.52 10.88
CA THR A 74 -6.89 -4.73 11.36
C THR A 74 -5.76 -5.16 10.43
N GLN A 75 -4.88 -6.02 10.93
CA GLN A 75 -3.73 -6.58 10.19
C GLN A 75 -3.69 -8.09 10.26
N LYS A 76 -3.32 -8.72 9.14
CA LYS A 76 -3.09 -10.15 9.04
C LYS A 76 -1.85 -10.43 8.20
N VAL A 77 -1.05 -11.39 8.65
CA VAL A 77 0.06 -11.97 7.89
C VAL A 77 -0.33 -13.41 7.58
N GLU A 78 -0.17 -13.81 6.32
CA GLU A 78 -0.52 -15.13 5.78
C GLU A 78 0.66 -15.67 4.95
N ASN A 79 0.76 -16.99 4.84
CA ASN A 79 1.72 -17.68 3.97
C ASN A 79 3.19 -17.30 4.22
N VAL A 80 3.61 -17.10 5.47
CA VAL A 80 4.99 -16.75 5.80
C VAL A 80 5.93 -17.85 5.31
N SER A 81 6.69 -17.56 4.26
CA SER A 81 7.61 -18.51 3.65
C SER A 81 9.01 -18.34 4.24
N LEU A 82 9.67 -19.43 4.63
CA LEU A 82 11.07 -19.35 5.04
C LEU A 82 11.94 -18.88 3.86
N PRO A 83 12.98 -18.06 4.11
CA PRO A 83 13.51 -17.63 5.41
C PRO A 83 13.00 -16.24 5.84
N MET A 84 11.73 -15.91 5.59
CA MET A 84 11.15 -14.61 5.93
C MET A 84 10.51 -14.62 7.32
N SER A 85 10.66 -13.50 8.04
CA SER A 85 9.92 -13.19 9.26
C SER A 85 9.22 -11.85 9.09
N VAL A 86 7.97 -11.76 9.53
CA VAL A 86 7.15 -10.54 9.43
C VAL A 86 6.49 -10.26 10.77
N LYS A 87 6.54 -9.01 11.20
CA LYS A 87 5.91 -8.49 12.41
C LYS A 87 4.84 -7.47 12.04
N LYS A 88 3.84 -7.36 12.91
CA LYS A 88 2.78 -6.35 12.84
C LYS A 88 3.15 -5.24 13.82
N ASP A 89 3.53 -4.07 13.31
CA ASP A 89 3.97 -2.97 14.17
C ASP A 89 2.80 -2.13 14.68
N GLY A 90 1.65 -2.24 14.01
CA GLY A 90 0.39 -1.69 14.49
C GLY A 90 -0.48 -1.11 13.38
N THR A 91 -1.67 -0.67 13.77
CA THR A 91 -2.63 0.00 12.89
C THR A 91 -2.96 1.40 13.39
N LYS A 92 -3.33 2.26 12.45
CA LYS A 92 -3.74 3.64 12.75
C LYS A 92 -4.88 4.08 11.84
N ILE A 93 -5.94 4.62 12.44
CA ILE A 93 -6.92 5.45 11.74
C ILE A 93 -6.36 6.87 11.74
N VAL A 94 -5.93 7.35 10.57
CA VAL A 94 -5.29 8.67 10.42
C VAL A 94 -6.36 9.76 10.26
N ASN A 95 -7.40 9.47 9.48
CA ASN A 95 -8.60 10.29 9.43
C ASN A 95 -9.83 9.38 9.43
N LYS A 96 -10.73 9.61 10.39
CA LYS A 96 -11.84 8.70 10.68
C LYS A 96 -13.00 8.82 9.70
N ALA A 97 -13.18 9.97 9.05
CA ALA A 97 -14.35 10.20 8.21
C ALA A 97 -13.98 10.88 6.89
N SER A 98 -14.88 10.72 5.91
CA SER A 98 -14.90 11.48 4.67
C SER A 98 -16.32 11.95 4.44
N HIS A 99 -16.53 13.26 4.52
CA HIS A 99 -17.77 13.93 4.16
C HIS A 99 -17.60 14.68 2.83
N GLY A 100 -18.41 14.32 1.84
CA GLY A 100 -18.35 14.95 0.52
C GLY A 100 -17.00 14.81 -0.20
N SER A 101 -16.75 15.66 -1.18
CA SER A 101 -15.59 15.57 -2.07
C SER A 101 -14.30 16.20 -1.53
N SER A 102 -14.36 16.87 -0.38
CA SER A 102 -13.25 17.62 0.22
C SER A 102 -12.44 16.81 1.23
N GLU A 103 -13.05 15.81 1.88
CA GLU A 103 -12.42 15.03 2.93
C GLU A 103 -12.07 13.61 2.47
N ILE A 104 -11.00 13.05 3.05
CA ILE A 104 -10.55 11.68 2.76
C ILE A 104 -10.34 10.96 4.08
N ALA A 105 -11.03 9.85 4.26
CA ALA A 105 -10.81 8.95 5.38
C ALA A 105 -9.59 8.09 5.08
N LYS A 106 -8.71 7.90 6.06
CA LYS A 106 -7.40 7.28 5.86
C LYS A 106 -7.09 6.31 6.99
N THR A 107 -6.61 5.13 6.61
CA THR A 107 -6.01 4.14 7.53
C THR A 107 -4.62 3.75 7.06
N ARG A 108 -3.83 3.23 8.00
CA ARG A 108 -2.50 2.68 7.80
C ARG A 108 -2.34 1.44 8.66
N GLY A 109 -1.67 0.42 8.14
CA GLY A 109 -1.07 -0.64 8.95
C GLY A 109 0.39 -0.83 8.56
N SER A 110 1.24 -0.88 9.58
CA SER A 110 2.70 -0.99 9.45
C SER A 110 3.17 -2.40 9.76
N PHE A 111 4.08 -2.89 8.93
CA PHE A 111 4.74 -4.18 9.09
C PHE A 111 6.24 -4.02 8.90
N SER A 112 6.99 -4.78 9.67
CA SER A 112 8.44 -4.86 9.56
C SER A 112 8.82 -6.32 9.37
N GLY A 113 9.94 -6.58 8.72
CA GLY A 113 10.38 -7.95 8.56
C GLY A 113 11.79 -8.08 8.06
N THR A 114 12.24 -9.34 8.04
CA THR A 114 13.57 -9.73 7.61
C THR A 114 13.49 -10.93 6.69
N THR A 115 14.31 -10.97 5.66
CA THR A 115 14.51 -12.14 4.77
C THR A 115 16.00 -12.34 4.52
N LEU A 116 16.42 -13.55 4.15
CA LEU A 116 17.76 -13.75 3.61
C LEU A 116 17.87 -13.06 2.25
N GLY A 117 19.00 -12.39 2.02
CA GLY A 117 19.34 -11.78 0.75
C GLY A 117 19.57 -12.81 -0.35
N TYR A 118 19.44 -12.37 -1.60
CA TYR A 118 19.76 -13.18 -2.77
C TYR A 118 21.22 -13.68 -2.68
N GLN A 119 21.46 -14.96 -2.97
CA GLN A 119 22.75 -15.67 -2.77
C GLN A 119 23.20 -15.89 -1.31
N GLY A 120 22.30 -15.75 -0.32
CA GLY A 120 22.63 -16.05 1.08
C GLY A 120 23.52 -14.99 1.75
N VAL A 121 23.71 -13.84 1.10
CA VAL A 121 24.55 -12.76 1.60
C VAL A 121 23.69 -11.82 2.45
N GLY A 122 23.67 -12.06 3.76
CA GLY A 122 23.08 -11.16 4.76
C GLY A 122 21.56 -11.20 4.93
N LEU A 123 21.09 -10.59 6.01
CA LEU A 123 19.67 -10.36 6.29
C LEU A 123 19.24 -9.02 5.68
N LEU A 124 18.25 -9.05 4.78
CA LEU A 124 17.56 -7.86 4.29
C LEU A 124 16.41 -7.56 5.23
N SER A 125 16.40 -6.35 5.79
CA SER A 125 15.27 -5.82 6.55
C SER A 125 14.40 -4.97 5.63
N PHE A 126 13.10 -4.97 5.88
CA PHE A 126 12.16 -4.10 5.20
C PHE A 126 11.12 -3.59 6.19
N ASP A 127 10.61 -2.41 5.89
CA ASP A 127 9.41 -1.85 6.49
C ASP A 127 8.41 -1.62 5.37
N ILE A 128 7.14 -1.84 5.66
CA ILE A 128 6.07 -1.62 4.70
C ILE A 128 4.81 -1.09 5.39
N ASP A 129 4.25 -0.07 4.78
CA ASP A 129 2.99 0.53 5.16
C ASP A 129 1.94 0.23 4.11
N LEU A 130 0.85 -0.40 4.54
CA LEU A 130 -0.36 -0.53 3.72
C LEU A 130 -1.34 0.56 4.11
N GLU A 131 -1.59 1.49 3.20
CA GLU A 131 -2.51 2.61 3.42
C GLU A 131 -3.77 2.43 2.59
N THR A 132 -4.93 2.79 3.17
CA THR A 132 -6.21 2.84 2.45
C THR A 132 -6.80 4.24 2.60
N TYR A 133 -7.19 4.81 1.48
CA TYR A 133 -7.85 6.10 1.37
C TYR A 133 -9.26 5.88 0.85
N ILE A 134 -10.25 6.47 1.50
CA ILE A 134 -11.64 6.42 1.08
C ILE A 134 -12.13 7.85 0.94
N LYS A 135 -12.50 8.22 -0.28
CA LYS A 135 -13.01 9.54 -0.63
C LYS A 135 -14.45 9.42 -1.10
N VAL A 136 -15.37 10.20 -0.52
CA VAL A 136 -16.74 10.30 -1.03
C VAL A 136 -16.75 11.11 -2.33
N LYS A 137 -17.31 10.51 -3.39
CA LYS A 137 -17.52 11.18 -4.69
C LYS A 137 -18.90 11.81 -4.78
N SER A 138 -19.92 11.08 -4.34
CA SER A 138 -21.31 11.57 -4.35
C SER A 138 -22.18 10.85 -3.32
N ILE A 139 -23.26 11.51 -2.91
CA ILE A 139 -24.24 10.97 -1.95
C ILE A 139 -25.62 11.06 -2.58
N ASP A 140 -26.25 9.92 -2.81
CA ASP A 140 -27.64 9.79 -3.24
C ASP A 140 -28.52 9.51 -2.02
N LYS A 141 -29.13 10.58 -1.49
CA LYS A 141 -30.00 10.50 -0.30
C LYS A 141 -31.30 9.76 -0.58
N LYS A 142 -31.80 9.82 -1.82
CA LYS A 142 -33.06 9.16 -2.21
C LYS A 142 -32.90 7.65 -2.21
N ASN A 143 -31.81 7.17 -2.80
CA ASN A 143 -31.51 5.73 -2.88
C ASN A 143 -30.69 5.21 -1.69
N LYS A 144 -30.31 6.09 -0.75
CA LYS A 144 -29.49 5.77 0.42
C LYS A 144 -28.16 5.11 0.04
N VAL A 145 -27.48 5.68 -0.95
CA VAL A 145 -26.21 5.20 -1.50
C VAL A 145 -25.14 6.29 -1.45
N VAL A 146 -23.92 5.94 -1.09
CA VAL A 146 -22.72 6.77 -1.24
C VAL A 146 -21.85 6.15 -2.34
N THR A 147 -21.39 6.97 -3.29
CA THR A 147 -20.34 6.55 -4.23
C THR A 147 -19.00 6.97 -3.65
N ILE A 148 -18.11 6.00 -3.46
CA ILE A 148 -16.78 6.21 -2.89
C ILE A 148 -15.71 5.83 -3.89
N GLU A 149 -14.59 6.53 -3.82
CA GLU A 149 -13.33 6.18 -4.45
C GLU A 149 -12.39 5.65 -3.37
N ILE A 150 -11.83 4.48 -3.62
CA ILE A 150 -10.95 3.77 -2.71
C ILE A 150 -9.59 3.70 -3.37
N THR A 151 -8.57 4.25 -2.72
CA THR A 151 -7.17 4.15 -3.16
C THR A 151 -6.36 3.34 -2.16
N ARG A 152 -5.63 2.34 -2.64
CA ARG A 152 -4.74 1.48 -1.85
C ARG A 152 -3.30 1.76 -2.25
N LEU A 153 -2.44 1.98 -1.27
CA LEU A 153 -1.01 2.20 -1.45
C LEU A 153 -0.22 1.18 -0.62
N ASP A 154 0.91 0.74 -1.17
CA ASP A 154 2.01 0.12 -0.44
C ASP A 154 3.20 1.11 -0.42
N ARG A 155 3.75 1.38 0.76
CA ARG A 155 4.89 2.30 0.94
C ARG A 155 6.01 1.62 1.69
#